data_AF-A0A7Y5GEE6-F1
#
_entry.id   AF-A0A7Y5GEE6-F1
#
_cell.length_a   1.000
_cell.length_b   1.000
_cell.length_c   1.000
_cell.angle_alpha   90.00
_cell.angle_beta   90.00
_cell.angle_gamma   90.00
#
_symmetry.space_group_name_H-M   'P 1'
#
loop_
_entity.id
_entity.type
_entity.pdbx_description
1 polymer ?
#
loop_
_entity_poly.entity_id
_entity_poly.type
_entity_poly.pdbx_seq_one_letter_code
_entity_poly.pdbx_strand_id
1 'polypeptide(L)'
;MSGYLEAYGAGDEKRSKIIRWTAITVVAVLVVGLLLYFGFRNYREDRIANLFVELLKTQDYQAAYRLWGCTPESPCPDYSMEKFMEDWGPKSPYGSPANVEVKHPPRGRGIIARVRNVLGIDYSCESGVIYTLDYGKGEPVLLYVTRKEKTLSFAPWPVCNPRMEAAPPAL
;
A
#
# COMPACT_ATOMS: atom_id res chain seq x y z
N MET A 1 -26.27 1.11 63.43
CA MET A 1 -26.10 0.20 62.27
C MET A 1 -25.81 1.00 60.98
N SER A 2 -24.88 1.96 61.01
CA SER A 2 -24.55 2.83 59.87
C SER A 2 -23.49 2.25 58.92
N GLY A 3 -22.63 1.36 59.40
CA GLY A 3 -21.51 0.82 58.60
C GLY A 3 -21.92 -0.10 57.44
N TYR A 4 -23.15 -0.65 57.44
CA TYR A 4 -23.61 -1.55 56.37
C TYR A 4 -23.96 -0.79 55.07
N LEU A 5 -24.41 0.46 55.18
CA LEU A 5 -24.76 1.30 54.02
C LEU A 5 -23.51 1.94 53.38
N GLU A 6 -22.52 2.31 54.20
CA GLU A 6 -21.24 2.86 53.70
C GLU A 6 -20.40 1.82 52.96
N ALA A 7 -20.40 0.56 53.43
CA ALA A 7 -19.71 -0.55 52.78
C ALA A 7 -20.31 -0.91 51.41
N TYR A 8 -21.64 -0.76 51.26
CA TYR A 8 -22.34 -1.04 50.01
C TYR A 8 -22.03 0.02 48.94
N GLY A 9 -22.04 1.31 49.30
CA GLY A 9 -21.70 2.41 48.38
C GLY A 9 -20.22 2.45 47.97
N ALA A 10 -19.30 2.16 48.90
CA ALA A 10 -17.86 2.19 48.63
C ALA A 10 -17.38 1.08 47.68
N GLY A 11 -18.06 -0.08 47.66
CA GLY A 11 -17.78 -1.17 46.73
C GLY A 11 -18.20 -0.84 45.29
N ASP A 12 -19.39 -0.26 45.12
CA ASP A 12 -19.93 0.15 43.82
C ASP A 12 -19.16 1.33 43.21
N GLU A 13 -18.65 2.25 44.03
CA GLU A 13 -17.84 3.38 43.55
C GLU A 13 -16.45 2.92 43.05
N LYS A 14 -15.84 1.93 43.72
CA LYS A 14 -14.59 1.31 43.25
C LYS A 14 -14.82 0.49 41.99
N ARG A 15 -15.90 -0.30 41.95
CA ARG A 15 -16.26 -1.15 40.81
C ARG A 15 -16.60 -0.32 39.57
N SER A 16 -17.34 0.78 39.72
CA SER A 16 -17.65 1.70 38.62
C SER A 16 -16.42 2.42 38.08
N LYS A 17 -15.49 2.85 38.95
CA LYS A 17 -14.18 3.38 38.52
C LYS A 17 -13.41 2.33 37.73
N ILE A 18 -13.26 1.11 38.26
CA ILE A 18 -12.57 0.03 37.56
C ILE A 18 -13.22 -0.24 36.20
N ILE A 19 -14.54 -0.42 36.14
CA ILE A 19 -15.29 -0.67 34.90
C ILE A 19 -15.05 0.46 33.90
N ARG A 20 -15.14 1.72 34.32
CA ARG A 20 -14.91 2.89 33.47
C ARG A 20 -13.49 2.92 32.91
N TRP A 21 -12.48 2.72 33.75
CA TRP A 21 -11.08 2.70 33.31
C TRP A 21 -10.80 1.50 32.39
N THR A 22 -11.34 0.32 32.68
CA THR A 22 -11.23 -0.85 31.80
C THR A 22 -11.91 -0.60 30.45
N ALA A 23 -13.10 0.01 30.43
CA ALA A 23 -13.81 0.32 29.20
C ALA A 23 -13.04 1.35 28.35
N ILE A 24 -12.51 2.41 28.97
CA ILE A 24 -11.66 3.39 28.28
C ILE A 24 -10.40 2.71 27.71
N THR A 25 -9.78 1.83 28.48
CA THR A 25 -8.55 1.12 28.05
C THR A 25 -8.85 0.21 26.86
N VAL A 26 -9.94 -0.55 26.88
CA VAL A 26 -10.36 -1.40 25.76
C VAL A 26 -10.64 -0.57 24.51
N VAL A 27 -11.37 0.54 24.63
CA VAL A 27 -11.64 1.44 23.50
C VAL A 27 -10.33 2.03 22.95
N ALA A 28 -9.42 2.47 23.82
CA ALA A 28 -8.13 3.01 23.41
C ALA A 28 -7.31 1.95 22.64
N VAL A 29 -7.25 0.72 23.14
CA VAL A 29 -6.56 -0.40 22.47
C VAL A 29 -7.19 -0.70 21.10
N LEU A 30 -8.52 -0.70 20.99
CA LEU A 30 -9.19 -0.90 19.69
C LEU A 30 -8.89 0.22 18.70
N VAL A 31 -8.91 1.47 19.14
CA VAL A 31 -8.60 2.63 18.28
C VAL A 31 -7.14 2.56 17.82
N VAL A 32 -6.20 2.28 18.72
CA VAL A 32 -4.78 2.13 18.38
C VAL A 32 -4.57 0.93 17.45
N GLY A 33 -5.21 -0.20 17.73
CA GLY A 33 -5.16 -1.40 16.89
C GLY A 33 -5.67 -1.14 15.47
N LEU A 34 -6.78 -0.42 15.31
CA LEU A 34 -7.29 0.00 14.00
C LEU A 34 -6.32 0.94 13.29
N LEU A 35 -5.77 1.93 13.99
CA LEU A 35 -4.79 2.86 13.42
C LEU A 35 -3.55 2.13 12.91
N LEU A 36 -3.00 1.21 13.70
CA LEU A 36 -1.86 0.39 13.32
C LEU A 36 -2.21 -0.53 12.15
N TYR A 37 -3.36 -1.20 12.19
CA TYR A 37 -3.79 -2.08 11.11
C TYR A 37 -3.89 -1.32 9.79
N PHE A 38 -4.61 -0.20 9.74
CA PHE A 38 -4.73 0.60 8.52
C PHE A 38 -3.41 1.26 8.10
N GLY A 39 -2.56 1.64 9.05
CA GLY A 39 -1.24 2.21 8.77
C GLY A 39 -0.25 1.22 8.16
N PHE A 40 -0.26 -0.04 8.64
CA PHE A 40 0.71 -1.07 8.23
C PHE A 40 0.17 -2.08 7.23
N ARG A 41 -1.12 -2.02 6.84
CA ARG A 41 -1.76 -2.99 5.94
C ARG A 41 -1.06 -3.17 4.59
N ASN A 42 -0.42 -2.12 4.06
CA ASN A 42 0.25 -2.13 2.75
C ASN A 42 1.77 -1.99 2.86
N TYR A 43 2.34 -2.15 4.06
CA TYR A 43 3.76 -1.90 4.29
C TYR A 43 4.66 -2.80 3.43
N ARG A 44 4.26 -4.07 3.23
CA ARG A 44 5.06 -5.02 2.44
C ARG A 44 5.05 -4.67 0.95
N GLU A 45 3.89 -4.29 0.43
CA GLU A 45 3.68 -3.86 -0.95
C GLU A 45 4.46 -2.58 -1.24
N ASP A 46 4.42 -1.62 -0.32
CA ASP A 46 5.18 -0.38 -0.42
C ASP A 46 6.69 -0.66 -0.47
N ARG A 47 7.18 -1.61 0.33
CA ARG A 47 8.59 -2.00 0.33
C ARG A 47 9.03 -2.58 -1.01
N ILE A 48 8.18 -3.38 -1.66
CA ILE A 48 8.48 -4.00 -2.97
C ILE A 48 8.51 -2.94 -4.08
N ALA A 49 7.52 -2.04 -4.10
CA ALA A 49 7.49 -0.96 -5.08
C ALA A 49 8.70 -0.03 -4.95
N ASN A 50 9.08 0.33 -3.72
CA ASN A 50 10.27 1.15 -3.48
C ASN A 50 11.56 0.40 -3.82
N LEU A 51 11.67 -0.89 -3.46
CA LEU A 51 12.82 -1.72 -3.80
C LEU A 51 13.00 -1.83 -5.31
N PHE A 52 11.92 -1.98 -6.08
CA PHE A 52 11.97 -2.00 -7.53
C PHE A 52 12.59 -0.72 -8.09
N VAL A 53 12.11 0.44 -7.66
CA VAL A 53 12.67 1.74 -8.10
C VAL A 53 14.13 1.90 -7.67
N GLU A 54 14.48 1.45 -6.47
CA GLU A 54 15.86 1.44 -5.98
C GLU A 54 16.77 0.59 -6.89
N LEU A 55 16.34 -0.62 -7.27
CA LEU A 55 17.09 -1.50 -8.16
C LEU A 55 17.24 -0.91 -9.56
N LEU A 56 16.22 -0.20 -10.07
CA LEU A 56 16.34 0.56 -11.31
C LEU A 56 17.39 1.68 -11.18
N LYS A 57 17.40 2.41 -10.05
CA LYS A 57 18.40 3.46 -9.77
C LYS A 57 19.81 2.91 -9.70
N THR A 58 20.01 1.72 -9.13
CA THR A 58 21.31 1.06 -9.06
C THR A 58 21.67 0.27 -10.33
N GLN A 59 20.83 0.33 -11.37
CA GLN A 59 20.99 -0.41 -12.63
C GLN A 59 21.06 -1.95 -12.45
N ASP A 60 20.50 -2.48 -11.36
CA ASP A 60 20.40 -3.92 -11.13
C ASP A 60 19.09 -4.46 -11.72
N TYR A 61 19.08 -4.53 -13.05
CA TYR A 61 17.93 -4.99 -13.83
C TYR A 61 17.58 -6.46 -13.56
N GLN A 62 18.58 -7.29 -13.23
CA GLN A 62 18.35 -8.71 -12.98
C GLN A 62 17.59 -8.92 -11.66
N ALA A 63 17.99 -8.21 -10.59
CA ALA A 63 17.25 -8.24 -9.34
C ALA A 63 15.86 -7.62 -9.50
N ALA A 64 15.73 -6.52 -10.26
CA ALA A 64 14.46 -5.88 -10.54
C ALA A 64 13.50 -6.83 -11.27
N TYR A 65 13.99 -7.57 -12.28
CA TYR A 65 13.20 -8.55 -13.03
C TYR A 65 12.72 -9.72 -12.16
N ARG A 66 13.50 -10.16 -11.17
CA ARG A 66 13.06 -11.18 -10.20
C ARG A 66 11.85 -10.73 -9.38
N LEU A 67 11.67 -9.42 -9.12
CA LEU A 67 10.51 -8.91 -8.42
C LEU A 67 9.21 -9.05 -9.23
N TRP A 68 9.28 -9.26 -10.54
CA TRP A 68 8.12 -9.60 -11.37
C TRP A 68 7.69 -11.06 -11.21
N GLY A 69 8.41 -11.86 -10.41
CA GLY A 69 8.16 -13.30 -10.24
C GLY A 69 8.77 -14.15 -11.36
N CYS A 70 9.45 -13.52 -12.32
CA CYS A 70 10.14 -14.18 -13.41
C CYS A 70 11.52 -14.63 -12.91
N THR A 71 11.70 -15.93 -12.75
CA THR A 71 12.98 -16.52 -12.35
C THR A 71 13.45 -17.51 -13.42
N PRO A 72 14.74 -17.92 -13.44
CA PRO A 72 15.21 -18.98 -14.34
C PRO A 72 14.42 -20.29 -14.17
N GLU A 73 13.86 -20.52 -12.98
CA GLU A 73 13.07 -21.70 -12.63
C GLU A 73 11.59 -21.55 -13.02
N SER A 74 11.07 -20.33 -13.09
CA SER A 74 9.69 -19.98 -13.47
C SER A 74 9.68 -18.80 -14.45
N PRO A 75 10.02 -19.02 -15.73
CA PRO A 75 10.08 -17.94 -16.72
C PRO A 75 8.68 -17.41 -17.03
N CYS A 76 8.57 -16.08 -17.17
CA CYS A 76 7.33 -15.44 -17.61
C CYS A 76 7.22 -15.53 -19.13
N PRO A 77 6.25 -16.29 -19.69
CA PRO A 77 6.18 -16.53 -21.13
C PRO A 77 5.95 -15.26 -21.94
N ASP A 78 5.15 -14.32 -21.42
CA ASP A 78 4.75 -13.11 -22.15
C ASP A 78 5.65 -11.89 -21.87
N TYR A 79 6.56 -12.00 -20.89
CA TYR A 79 7.39 -10.90 -20.40
C TYR A 79 8.82 -11.36 -20.16
N SER A 80 9.60 -11.46 -21.24
CA SER A 80 11.00 -11.86 -21.21
C SER A 80 11.92 -10.73 -20.70
N MET A 81 13.18 -11.06 -20.42
CA MET A 81 14.18 -10.08 -20.00
C MET A 81 14.41 -9.00 -21.09
N GLU A 82 14.27 -9.36 -22.37
CA GLU A 82 14.42 -8.41 -23.48
C GLU A 82 13.34 -7.34 -23.43
N LYS A 83 12.06 -7.73 -23.28
CA LYS A 83 10.95 -6.78 -23.10
C LYS A 83 11.13 -5.94 -21.84
N PHE A 84 11.58 -6.56 -20.75
CA PHE A 84 11.89 -5.84 -19.53
C PHE A 84 12.95 -4.75 -19.76
N MET A 85 13.99 -5.03 -20.55
CA MET A 85 15.02 -4.04 -20.90
C MET A 85 14.53 -2.97 -21.88
N GLU A 86 13.56 -3.29 -22.73
CA GLU A 86 12.88 -2.29 -23.59
C GLU A 86 12.06 -1.30 -22.75
N ASP A 87 11.39 -1.77 -21.69
CA ASP A 87 10.60 -0.94 -20.80
C ASP A 87 11.47 -0.19 -19.77
N TRP A 88 12.44 -0.86 -19.15
CA TRP A 88 13.13 -0.33 -17.95
C TRP A 88 14.63 -0.14 -18.11
N GLY A 89 15.22 -0.60 -19.23
CA GLY A 89 16.65 -0.55 -19.47
C GLY A 89 17.19 0.87 -19.68
N PRO A 90 18.52 1.03 -19.86
CA PRO A 90 19.15 2.34 -19.98
C PRO A 90 18.75 3.10 -21.26
N LYS A 91 18.24 2.38 -22.26
CA LYS A 91 17.74 2.95 -23.53
C LYS A 91 16.22 3.14 -23.52
N SER A 92 15.53 2.76 -22.46
CA SER A 92 14.07 2.87 -22.40
C SER A 92 13.64 4.32 -22.16
N PRO A 93 12.37 4.65 -22.45
CA PRO A 93 11.78 5.94 -22.10
C PRO A 93 11.91 6.26 -20.60
N TYR A 94 12.04 5.22 -19.78
CA TYR A 94 12.12 5.26 -18.32
C TYR A 94 13.55 5.03 -17.78
N GLY A 95 14.57 5.01 -18.66
CA GLY A 95 15.96 4.69 -18.34
C GLY A 95 16.73 5.72 -17.50
N SER A 96 16.11 6.85 -17.14
CA SER A 96 16.66 7.85 -16.21
C SER A 96 15.91 7.83 -14.88
N PRO A 97 16.24 6.88 -13.98
CA PRO A 97 15.50 6.68 -12.73
C PRO A 97 15.81 7.74 -11.66
N ALA A 98 16.71 8.70 -11.93
CA ALA A 98 17.21 9.67 -10.95
C ALA A 98 16.10 10.49 -10.27
N ASN A 99 15.03 10.79 -11.01
CA ASN A 99 13.90 11.60 -10.52
C ASN A 99 12.61 10.79 -10.31
N VAL A 100 12.71 9.45 -10.28
CA VAL A 100 11.51 8.61 -10.11
C VAL A 100 11.01 8.69 -8.69
N GLU A 101 9.77 9.14 -8.57
CA GLU A 101 9.01 9.13 -7.33
C GLU A 101 7.89 8.09 -7.40
N VAL A 102 7.89 7.18 -6.42
CA VAL A 102 6.76 6.26 -6.20
C VAL A 102 5.67 7.06 -5.50
N LYS A 103 4.65 7.47 -6.25
CA LYS A 103 3.44 8.05 -5.67
C LYS A 103 2.65 6.92 -5.01
N HIS A 104 2.83 6.81 -3.70
CA HIS A 104 2.05 5.90 -2.88
C HIS A 104 0.56 6.26 -2.98
N PRO A 105 -0.35 5.26 -2.92
CA PRO A 105 -1.73 5.56 -2.61
C PRO A 105 -1.77 6.39 -1.32
N PRO A 106 -2.45 7.56 -1.29
CA PRO A 106 -2.48 8.41 -0.10
C PRO A 106 -2.86 7.61 1.16
N ARG A 107 -1.89 7.44 2.06
CA ARG A 107 -2.02 6.69 3.31
C ARG A 107 -2.78 7.52 4.35
N GLY A 108 -4.11 7.45 4.34
CA GLY A 108 -4.95 7.82 5.49
C GLY A 108 -5.02 9.31 5.87
N ARG A 109 -6.13 9.65 6.56
CA ARG A 109 -6.57 10.89 7.27
C ARG A 109 -6.23 12.31 6.76
N GLY A 110 -5.45 12.49 5.71
CA GLY A 110 -5.27 13.79 5.05
C GLY A 110 -6.52 14.20 4.27
N ILE A 111 -6.62 15.50 3.93
CA ILE A 111 -7.73 16.02 3.12
C ILE A 111 -7.85 15.24 1.80
N ILE A 112 -6.72 14.89 1.17
CA ILE A 112 -6.68 14.08 -0.06
C ILE A 112 -7.28 12.69 0.17
N ALA A 113 -6.97 12.03 1.30
CA ALA A 113 -7.54 10.73 1.63
C ALA A 113 -9.06 10.81 1.93
N ARG A 114 -9.54 11.94 2.48
CA ARG A 114 -10.97 12.20 2.70
C ARG A 114 -11.70 12.46 1.39
N VAL A 115 -11.19 13.36 0.55
CA VAL A 115 -11.74 13.64 -0.79
C VAL A 115 -11.82 12.35 -1.60
N ARG A 116 -10.77 11.52 -1.55
CA ARG A 116 -10.74 10.24 -2.25
C ARG A 116 -11.74 9.21 -1.72
N ASN A 117 -11.91 9.10 -0.40
CA ASN A 117 -12.96 8.29 0.21
C ASN A 117 -14.36 8.78 -0.18
N VAL A 118 -14.56 10.10 -0.22
CA VAL A 118 -15.83 10.71 -0.66
C VAL A 118 -16.10 10.44 -2.14
N LEU A 119 -15.07 10.42 -2.98
CA LEU A 119 -15.15 10.10 -4.41
C LEU A 119 -15.14 8.58 -4.70
N GLY A 120 -15.00 7.72 -3.68
CA GLY A 120 -14.96 6.27 -3.83
C GLY A 120 -13.76 5.73 -4.64
N ILE A 121 -12.67 6.51 -4.73
CA ILE A 121 -11.50 6.12 -5.51
C ILE A 121 -10.58 5.22 -4.66
N ASP A 122 -10.32 4.00 -5.08
CA ASP A 122 -9.44 3.07 -4.36
C ASP A 122 -8.33 2.51 -5.23
N TYR A 123 -7.12 2.44 -4.68
CA TYR A 123 -5.93 1.87 -5.34
C TYR A 123 -5.51 0.56 -4.66
N SER A 124 -6.11 0.25 -3.52
CA SER A 124 -5.90 -1.00 -2.80
C SER A 124 -7.00 -1.97 -3.17
N CYS A 125 -6.70 -2.90 -4.06
CA CYS A 125 -7.55 -4.02 -4.41
C CYS A 125 -7.48 -5.11 -3.33
N GLU A 126 -8.43 -6.05 -3.38
CA GLU A 126 -8.37 -7.27 -2.57
C GLU A 126 -7.11 -8.11 -2.90
N SER A 127 -6.77 -8.21 -4.18
CA SER A 127 -5.65 -9.00 -4.68
C SER A 127 -4.30 -8.26 -4.74
N GLY A 128 -4.28 -6.92 -4.65
CA GLY A 128 -3.06 -6.14 -4.89
C GLY A 128 -3.19 -4.65 -4.59
N VAL A 129 -2.13 -3.89 -4.84
CA VAL A 129 -2.10 -2.43 -4.68
C VAL A 129 -1.50 -1.80 -5.93
N ILE A 130 -2.13 -0.74 -6.42
CA ILE A 130 -1.68 0.04 -7.58
C ILE A 130 -0.80 1.20 -7.10
N TYR A 131 0.37 1.33 -7.70
CA TYR A 131 1.34 2.39 -7.50
C TYR A 131 1.53 3.17 -8.79
N THR A 132 1.73 4.47 -8.66
CA THR A 132 2.02 5.34 -9.80
C THR A 132 3.49 5.75 -9.75
N LEU A 133 4.24 5.43 -10.78
CA LEU A 133 5.61 5.91 -10.97
C LEU A 133 5.57 7.21 -11.75
N ASP A 134 5.98 8.30 -11.11
CA ASP A 134 6.10 9.59 -11.76
C ASP A 134 7.57 9.86 -12.10
N TYR A 135 7.84 10.05 -13.39
CA TYR A 135 9.17 10.37 -13.93
C TYR A 135 9.36 11.87 -14.13
N GLY A 136 8.35 12.70 -13.82
CA GLY A 136 8.34 14.16 -13.99
C GLY A 136 8.26 14.64 -15.45
N LYS A 137 8.54 13.77 -16.42
CA LYS A 137 8.39 14.00 -17.87
C LYS A 137 7.78 12.75 -18.51
N GLY A 138 6.63 12.91 -19.16
CA GLY A 138 5.92 11.82 -19.83
C GLY A 138 4.72 11.28 -19.04
N GLU A 139 4.13 10.20 -19.55
CA GLU A 139 2.99 9.54 -18.90
C GLU A 139 3.46 8.71 -17.69
N PRO A 140 2.76 8.80 -16.56
CA PRO A 140 3.11 8.02 -15.37
C PRO A 140 2.85 6.54 -15.60
N VAL A 141 3.76 5.68 -15.13
CA VAL A 141 3.60 4.22 -15.27
C VAL A 141 2.86 3.68 -14.06
N LEU A 142 1.85 2.85 -14.31
CA LEU A 142 1.05 2.22 -13.27
C LEU A 142 1.56 0.82 -12.99
N LEU A 143 2.09 0.62 -11.79
CA LEU A 143 2.53 -0.67 -11.29
C LEU A 143 1.48 -1.30 -10.39
N TYR A 144 1.38 -2.62 -10.43
CA TYR A 144 0.52 -3.41 -9.58
C TYR A 144 1.36 -4.40 -8.78
N VAL A 145 1.24 -4.34 -7.46
CA VAL A 145 1.90 -5.28 -6.54
C VAL A 145 0.86 -6.27 -6.04
N THR A 146 1.06 -7.55 -6.33
CA THR A 146 0.15 -8.61 -5.88
C THR A 146 0.37 -8.92 -4.40
N ARG A 147 -0.71 -9.05 -3.62
CA ARG A 147 -0.61 -9.26 -2.17
C ARG A 147 -0.10 -10.64 -1.78
N LYS A 148 -0.45 -11.68 -2.53
CA LYS A 148 -0.12 -13.08 -2.22
C LYS A 148 1.34 -13.38 -2.55
N GLU A 149 1.71 -13.23 -3.81
CA GLU A 149 3.03 -13.61 -4.32
C GLU A 149 4.07 -12.49 -4.18
N LYS A 150 3.63 -11.26 -3.84
CA LYS A 150 4.51 -10.09 -3.74
C LYS A 150 5.26 -9.79 -5.03
N THR A 151 4.64 -10.13 -6.16
CA THR A 151 5.15 -9.90 -7.50
C THR A 151 4.65 -8.58 -8.07
N LEU A 152 5.45 -8.01 -8.95
CA LEU A 152 5.12 -6.83 -9.74
C LEU A 152 4.50 -7.23 -11.08
N SER A 153 3.52 -6.45 -11.52
CA SER A 153 3.00 -6.47 -12.87
C SER A 153 2.61 -5.06 -13.28
N PHE A 154 2.31 -4.86 -14.56
CA PHE A 154 1.60 -3.66 -14.99
C PHE A 154 0.19 -3.64 -14.41
N ALA A 155 -0.28 -2.46 -14.03
CA ALA A 155 -1.64 -2.32 -13.54
C ALA A 155 -2.64 -2.39 -14.70
N PRO A 156 -3.64 -3.29 -14.62
CA PRO A 156 -4.65 -3.40 -15.67
C PRO A 156 -5.63 -2.21 -15.69
N TRP A 157 -5.65 -1.40 -14.62
CA TRP A 157 -6.48 -0.21 -14.46
C TRP A 157 -5.76 0.84 -13.59
N PRO A 158 -6.06 2.14 -13.73
CA PRO A 158 -5.44 3.20 -12.94
C PRO A 158 -5.86 3.17 -11.47
N VAL A 159 -7.08 2.71 -11.19
CA VAL A 159 -7.67 2.60 -9.85
C VAL A 159 -8.55 1.35 -9.78
N CYS A 160 -8.61 0.71 -8.61
CA CYS A 160 -9.41 -0.49 -8.33
C CYS A 160 -10.91 -0.21 -8.29
N ASN A 161 -11.32 0.95 -7.78
CA ASN A 161 -12.71 1.37 -7.70
C ASN A 161 -12.79 2.87 -7.96
N PRO A 162 -13.70 3.37 -8.83
CA PRO A 162 -14.40 2.62 -9.86
C PRO A 162 -13.41 2.03 -10.89
N ARG A 163 -13.65 0.83 -11.40
CA ARG A 163 -12.80 0.26 -12.47
C ARG A 163 -12.95 1.10 -13.73
N MET A 164 -11.92 1.87 -14.04
CA MET A 164 -11.79 2.59 -15.31
C MET A 164 -10.79 1.82 -16.16
N GLU A 165 -11.01 1.74 -17.47
CA GLU A 165 -9.98 1.23 -18.38
C GLU A 165 -8.80 2.21 -18.38
N ALA A 166 -7.58 1.67 -18.29
CA ALA A 166 -6.39 2.49 -18.50
C ALA A 166 -6.41 3.00 -19.95
N ALA A 167 -6.13 4.29 -20.14
CA ALA A 167 -5.96 4.82 -21.50
C ALA A 167 -4.86 4.01 -22.21
N PRO A 168 -5.05 3.61 -23.47
CA PRO A 168 -4.00 2.92 -24.22
C PRO A 168 -2.75 3.81 -24.28
N PRO A 169 -1.54 3.23 -24.20
CA PRO A 169 -0.32 4.01 -24.36
C PRO A 169 -0.37 4.73 -25.72
N ALA A 170 -0.17 6.05 -25.72
CA ALA A 170 -0.15 6.81 -26.96
C ALA A 170 1.03 6.35 -27.85
N LEU A 171 0.71 5.89 -29.07
CA LEU A 171 1.66 5.45 -30.10
C LEU A 171 2.55 6.60 -30.60
#